data_AF-A0A6M1T6P5-F1
#
_entry.id   AF-A0A6M1T6P5-F1
#
_cell.length_a   1.000
_cell.length_b   1.000
_cell.length_c   1.000
_cell.angle_alpha   90.00
_cell.angle_beta   90.00
_cell.angle_gamma   90.00
#
_symmetry.space_group_name_H-M   'P 1'
#
loop_
_entity.id
_entity.type
_entity.pdbx_description
1 polymer ?
#
loop_
_entity_poly.entity_id
_entity_poly.type
_entity_poly.pdbx_seq_one_letter_code
_entity_poly.pdbx_strand_id
1 'polypeptide(L)'
;MYYVYILKSKNRDWRYIGYTKELKERFAAHNAESVQSTKHYAPFTLEAYVAVQTKRQARELEKYFKTGSGRSVLMKRILQST
;
A
#
# COMPACT_ATOMS: atom_id res chain seq x y z
N MET A 1 10.64 12.43 2.87
CA MET A 1 9.90 11.32 3.51
C MET A 1 9.47 10.35 2.41
N TYR A 2 9.38 9.07 2.72
CA TYR A 2 8.81 8.03 1.86
C TYR A 2 7.67 7.34 2.59
N TYR A 3 6.67 6.89 1.85
CA TYR A 3 5.46 6.29 2.39
C TYR A 3 5.33 4.88 1.86
N VAL A 4 5.23 3.89 2.76
CA VAL A 4 4.77 2.54 2.42
C VAL A 4 3.27 2.53 2.63
N TYR A 5 2.50 2.21 1.59
CA TYR A 5 1.05 2.36 1.57
C TYR A 5 0.34 1.06 1.26
N ILE A 6 -0.89 0.94 1.78
CA ILE A 6 -1.78 -0.20 1.58
C ILE A 6 -3.05 0.30 0.91
N LEU A 7 -3.28 -0.17 -0.31
CA LEU A 7 -4.54 0.09 -1.02
C LEU A 7 -5.42 -1.15 -0.96
N LYS A 8 -6.72 -0.95 -0.72
CA LYS A 8 -7.74 -1.99 -0.80
C LYS A 8 -8.63 -1.75 -2.01
N SER A 9 -8.80 -2.78 -2.84
CA SER A 9 -9.79 -2.72 -3.90
C SER A 9 -11.19 -2.64 -3.29
N LYS A 10 -12.03 -1.73 -3.78
CA LYS A 10 -13.45 -1.67 -3.39
C LYS A 10 -14.26 -2.81 -3.99
N ASN A 11 -13.80 -3.37 -5.11
CA ASN A 11 -14.53 -4.35 -5.90
C ASN A 11 -14.08 -5.79 -5.65
N ARG A 12 -12.94 -5.98 -4.98
CA ARG A 12 -12.32 -7.30 -4.78
C ARG A 12 -11.70 -7.40 -3.40
N ASP A 13 -11.67 -8.60 -2.84
CA ASP A 13 -10.90 -8.87 -1.62
C ASP A 13 -9.40 -8.94 -1.93
N TRP A 14 -8.83 -7.79 -2.29
CA TRP A 14 -7.45 -7.69 -2.71
C TRP A 14 -6.81 -6.41 -2.19
N ARG A 15 -5.58 -6.54 -1.69
CA ARG A 15 -4.76 -5.44 -1.18
C ARG A 15 -3.47 -5.32 -1.98
N TYR A 16 -3.10 -4.09 -2.28
CA TYR A 16 -1.81 -3.73 -2.85
C TYR A 16 -0.92 -3.09 -1.81
N ILE A 17 0.36 -3.46 -1.80
CA ILE A 17 1.38 -2.85 -0.96
C ILE A 17 2.45 -2.28 -1.87
N GLY A 18 2.71 -0.99 -1.75
CA GLY A 18 3.75 -0.27 -2.50
C GLY A 18 4.40 0.81 -1.66
N TYR A 19 5.37 1.51 -2.24
CA TYR A 19 5.92 2.72 -1.63
C TYR A 19 6.09 3.85 -2.64
N THR A 20 6.10 5.09 -2.16
CA THR A 20 6.25 6.30 -2.96
C THR A 20 6.83 7.44 -2.12
N LYS A 21 7.34 8.48 -2.79
CA LYS A 21 7.66 9.77 -2.14
C LYS A 21 6.41 10.66 -2.05
N GLU A 22 5.56 10.59 -3.08
CA GLU A 22 4.34 11.41 -3.21
C GLU A 22 3.09 10.52 -3.08
N LEU A 23 2.51 10.44 -1.87
CA LEU A 23 1.40 9.52 -1.56
C LEU A 23 0.10 9.88 -2.28
N LYS A 24 -0.25 11.18 -2.30
CA LYS A 24 -1.50 11.68 -2.88
C LYS A 24 -1.54 11.44 -4.40
N GLU A 25 -0.48 11.82 -5.10
CA GLU A 25 -0.34 11.63 -6.54
C GLU A 25 -0.40 10.15 -6.92
N ARG A 26 0.30 9.30 -6.15
CA ARG A 26 0.30 7.86 -6.38
C ARG A 26 -1.08 7.23 -6.20
N PHE A 27 -1.80 7.64 -5.15
CA PHE A 27 -3.17 7.18 -4.91
C PHE A 27 -4.13 7.60 -6.02
N ALA A 28 -4.02 8.85 -6.49
CA ALA A 28 -4.79 9.33 -7.63
C ALA A 28 -4.49 8.52 -8.91
N ALA A 29 -3.21 8.27 -9.21
CA ALA A 29 -2.81 7.49 -10.38
C ALA A 29 -3.33 6.04 -10.36
N HIS A 30 -3.37 5.39 -9.19
CA HIS A 30 -3.94 4.05 -9.05
C HIS A 30 -5.46 4.05 -9.29
N ASN A 31 -6.18 5.08 -8.84
CA ASN A 31 -7.63 5.21 -9.05
C ASN A 31 -8.00 5.68 -10.46
N ALA A 32 -7.12 6.42 -11.13
CA ALA A 32 -7.26 6.80 -12.54
C ALA A 32 -6.89 5.67 -13.52
N GLU A 33 -6.79 4.43 -13.03
CA GLU A 33 -6.46 3.22 -13.82
C GLU A 33 -5.17 3.32 -14.64
N SER A 34 -4.32 4.29 -14.32
CA SER A 34 -3.11 4.61 -15.09
C SER A 34 -1.94 3.68 -14.77
N VAL A 35 -2.11 2.77 -13.80
CA VAL A 35 -1.11 1.80 -13.37
C VAL A 35 -1.49 0.41 -13.88
N GLN A 36 -0.79 -0.06 -14.92
CA GLN A 36 -1.11 -1.30 -15.64
C GLN A 36 -1.29 -2.53 -14.73
N SER A 37 -0.46 -2.67 -13.69
CA SER A 37 -0.51 -3.83 -12.79
C SER A 37 -1.67 -3.81 -11.80
N THR A 38 -2.28 -2.64 -11.56
CA THR A 38 -3.34 -2.49 -10.56
C THR A 38 -4.67 -2.01 -11.15
N LYS A 39 -4.70 -1.58 -12.42
CA LYS A 39 -5.90 -0.98 -13.05
C LYS A 39 -7.14 -1.86 -12.92
N HIS A 40 -7.01 -3.17 -13.09
CA HIS A 40 -8.11 -4.13 -12.99
C HIS A 40 -8.69 -4.32 -11.57
N TYR A 41 -8.05 -3.72 -10.56
CA TYR A 41 -8.48 -3.76 -9.16
C TYR A 41 -8.97 -2.39 -8.67
N ALA A 42 -8.92 -1.36 -9.51
CA ALA A 42 -9.56 -0.08 -9.20
C ALA A 42 -11.09 -0.25 -9.11
N PRO A 43 -11.80 0.64 -8.37
CA PRO A 43 -11.28 1.73 -7.55
C PRO A 43 -10.73 1.24 -6.20
N PHE A 44 -9.88 2.07 -5.59
CA PHE A 44 -9.17 1.79 -4.35
C PHE A 44 -9.57 2.72 -3.19
N THR A 45 -9.49 2.19 -1.97
CA THR A 45 -9.35 2.99 -0.74
C THR A 45 -7.92 2.89 -0.22
N LEU A 46 -7.43 3.96 0.38
CA LEU A 46 -6.18 3.93 1.15
C LEU A 46 -6.52 3.48 2.57
N GLU A 47 -6.17 2.24 2.94
CA GLU A 47 -6.46 1.73 4.28
C GLU A 47 -5.44 2.23 5.32
N ALA A 48 -4.16 2.29 4.95
CA ALA A 48 -3.10 2.79 5.83
C ALA A 48 -1.84 3.18 5.07
N TYR A 49 -0.96 3.91 5.74
CA TYR A 49 0.41 4.17 5.31
C TYR A 49 1.37 4.29 6.50
N VAL A 50 2.66 4.01 6.25
CA VAL A 50 3.76 4.24 7.20
C VAL A 50 4.79 5.16 6.57
N ALA A 51 5.15 6.23 7.27
CA ALA A 51 6.15 7.20 6.81
C ALA A 51 7.54 6.85 7.36
N VAL A 52 8.55 6.85 6.49
CA VAL A 52 9.96 6.60 6.84
C VAL A 52 10.88 7.58 6.12
N GLN A 53 12.02 7.91 6.73
CA GLN A 53 12.86 9.01 6.27
C GLN A 53 13.50 8.74 4.91
N THR A 54 13.94 7.50 4.67
CA THR A 54 14.75 7.14 3.48
C THR A 54 14.04 6.16 2.54
N LYS A 55 14.45 6.19 1.26
CA LYS A 55 13.98 5.23 0.25
C LYS A 55 14.32 3.79 0.63
N ARG A 56 15.51 3.58 1.23
CA ARG A 56 15.99 2.26 1.65
C ARG A 56 15.04 1.66 2.70
N GLN A 57 14.74 2.42 3.75
CA GLN A 57 13.78 2.02 4.78
C GLN A 57 12.41 1.68 4.17
N ALA A 58 11.92 2.48 3.24
CA ALA A 58 10.62 2.23 2.60
C ALA A 58 10.62 0.92 1.82
N ARG A 59 11.70 0.65 1.06
CA ARG A 59 11.85 -0.58 0.28
C ARG A 59 12.00 -1.81 1.17
N GLU A 60 12.75 -1.71 2.26
CA GLU A 60 12.92 -2.79 3.24
C GLU A 60 11.60 -3.11 3.94
N LEU A 61 10.87 -2.07 4.37
CA LEU A 61 9.57 -2.22 5.02
C LEU A 61 8.50 -2.77 4.06
N GLU A 62 8.45 -2.29 2.81
CA GLU A 62 7.56 -2.82 1.77
C GLU A 62 7.82 -4.32 1.54
N LYS A 63 9.10 -4.71 1.39
CA LYS A 63 9.50 -6.12 1.26
C LYS A 63 9.06 -6.93 2.47
N TYR A 64 9.30 -6.43 3.68
CA TYR A 64 8.88 -7.08 4.91
C TYR A 64 7.37 -7.29 4.95
N PHE A 65 6.55 -6.26 4.69
CA PHE A 65 5.10 -6.38 4.64
C PHE A 65 4.57 -7.34 3.57
N LYS A 66 5.38 -7.71 2.57
CA LYS A 66 5.04 -8.73 1.57
C LYS A 66 5.37 -10.17 2.02
N THR A 67 6.14 -10.35 3.09
CA THR A 67 6.42 -11.66 3.71
C THR A 67 5.25 -12.17 4.56
N GLY A 68 5.21 -13.47 4.89
CA GLY A 68 4.15 -14.04 5.73
C GLY A 68 4.07 -13.44 7.14
N SER A 69 5.21 -13.27 7.82
CA SER A 69 5.27 -12.66 9.15
C SER A 69 4.94 -11.17 9.10
N GLY A 70 5.47 -10.45 8.11
CA GLY A 70 5.14 -9.03 7.94
C GLY A 70 3.68 -8.78 7.59
N ARG A 71 3.04 -9.64 6.79
CA ARG A 71 1.59 -9.59 6.56
C ARG A 71 0.81 -9.82 7.86
N SER A 72 1.23 -10.77 8.69
CA SER A 72 0.61 -11.01 10.00
C SER A 72 0.66 -9.78 10.90
N VAL A 73 1.81 -9.09 10.94
CA VAL A 73 1.96 -7.83 11.69
C VAL A 73 1.07 -6.74 11.09
N LEU A 74 1.10 -6.57 9.77
CA LEU A 74 0.29 -5.57 9.07
C LEU A 74 -1.20 -5.73 9.38
N MET A 75 -1.74 -6.95 9.32
CA MET A 75 -3.15 -7.21 9.64
C MET A 75 -3.48 -6.96 11.11
N LYS A 76 -2.64 -7.43 12.04
CA LYS A 76 -2.93 -7.37 13.49
C LYS A 76 -2.70 -6.00 14.11
N ARG A 77 -1.75 -5.22 13.57
CA ARG A 77 -1.24 -4.00 14.23
C ARG A 77 -1.52 -2.71 13.48
N ILE A 78 -1.77 -2.77 12.18
CA ILE A 78 -1.91 -1.57 11.34
C ILE A 78 -3.31 -1.49 10.72
N LEU A 79 -3.76 -2.55 10.06
CA LEU A 79 -5.02 -2.54 9.29
C LEU A 79 -6.24 -2.96 10.10
N GLN A 80 -6.19 -2.91 11.44
CA GLN A 80 -7.21 -3.49 12.32
C GLN A 80 -8.62 -3.32 11.76
N SER A 81 -9.17 -4.39 11.19
CA SER A 81 -10.56 -4.46 10.79
C SER A 81 -11.36 -4.61 12.08
N THR A 82 -12.26 -3.66 12.35
CA THR A 82 -13.32 -3.80 13.36
C THR A 82 -14.15 -5.05 13.08
#